data_AF-A0A414SC81-F1
#
_entry.id   AF-A0A414SC81-F1
#
_cell.length_a   1.000
_cell.length_b   1.000
_cell.length_c   1.000
_cell.angle_alpha   90.00
_cell.angle_beta   90.00
_cell.angle_gamma   90.00
#
_symmetry.space_group_name_H-M   'P 1'
#
loop_
_entity.id
_entity.type
_entity.pdbx_description
1 polymer ?
#
loop_
_entity_poly.entity_id
_entity_poly.type
_entity_poly.pdbx_seq_one_letter_code
_entity_poly.pdbx_strand_id
1 'polypeptide(L)'
;MKVNFYSLILSIFFLAGLSGMSGCQKNKTEIMLDGQDTVSESETQDDTQAGNDATEDMAEAKISAEAELSEMPVETEPEMIFVDVCGAVMNPGVYELDGSSRVFQAIEAAGGFLPEAAASAVNQAQPVSDGQQIYVPTQEEAEEGALPAAIQPADPGSETTDANGVVNINTADASALKSLSGIGDAKAQAILTYREEHGFFSSIEEIMQVPGIKESTFSAIKDKIAVK
;
A
#
# COMPACT_ATOMS: atom_id res chain seq x y z
N MET A 1 -3.84 -30.17 -43.55
CA MET A 1 -2.72 -30.61 -42.70
C MET A 1 -1.49 -29.79 -43.07
N LYS A 2 -1.16 -28.76 -42.29
CA LYS A 2 0.10 -28.02 -42.40
C LYS A 2 1.00 -28.56 -41.28
N VAL A 3 2.09 -29.21 -41.69
CA VAL A 3 3.02 -29.90 -40.81
C VAL A 3 4.07 -28.89 -40.33
N ASN A 4 4.33 -28.91 -39.04
CA ASN A 4 5.06 -27.89 -38.26
C ASN A 4 6.56 -27.86 -38.60
N PHE A 5 7.05 -26.71 -39.05
CA PHE A 5 8.44 -26.48 -39.49
C PHE A 5 9.38 -26.04 -38.35
N TYR A 6 8.91 -25.99 -37.10
CA TYR A 6 9.66 -25.42 -35.97
C TYR A 6 10.44 -26.44 -35.12
N SER A 7 10.49 -27.71 -35.51
CA SER A 7 11.12 -28.77 -34.71
C SER A 7 12.58 -29.10 -35.10
N LEU A 8 13.24 -28.38 -36.01
CA LEU A 8 14.55 -28.77 -36.57
C LEU A 8 15.69 -27.76 -36.37
N ILE A 9 15.51 -26.70 -35.58
CA ILE A 9 16.60 -25.71 -35.33
C ILE A 9 17.21 -25.85 -33.93
N LEU A 10 16.65 -26.73 -33.09
CA LEU A 10 17.13 -26.97 -31.73
C LEU A 10 18.09 -28.18 -31.67
N SER A 11 19.27 -28.12 -32.30
CA SER A 11 20.26 -29.18 -32.05
C SER A 11 21.74 -28.91 -32.37
N ILE A 12 22.18 -27.70 -32.74
CA ILE A 12 23.60 -27.48 -33.09
C ILE A 12 24.10 -26.17 -32.51
N PHE A 13 24.42 -26.15 -31.21
CA PHE A 13 25.62 -25.45 -30.74
C PHE A 13 26.28 -26.28 -29.63
N PHE A 14 27.34 -26.93 -30.08
CA PHE A 14 28.19 -27.90 -29.44
C PHE A 14 29.25 -27.16 -28.61
N LEU A 15 29.32 -27.49 -27.31
CA LEU A 15 30.54 -27.99 -26.66
C LEU A 15 31.81 -27.09 -26.67
N ALA A 16 32.11 -26.44 -25.53
CA ALA A 16 33.43 -26.46 -24.88
C ALA A 16 33.49 -25.48 -23.70
N GLY A 17 33.83 -25.96 -22.49
CA GLY A 17 34.11 -25.08 -21.35
C GLY A 17 34.09 -25.78 -19.99
N LEU A 18 34.96 -26.77 -19.80
CA LEU A 18 35.20 -27.47 -18.53
C LEU A 18 36.07 -26.58 -17.60
N SER A 19 35.78 -26.56 -16.29
CA SER A 19 36.73 -26.65 -15.14
C SER A 19 36.61 -25.57 -14.05
N GLY A 20 36.62 -26.03 -12.78
CA GLY A 20 37.02 -25.30 -11.55
C GLY A 20 35.86 -25.03 -10.57
N MET A 21 35.47 -25.93 -9.66
CA MET A 21 36.08 -26.33 -8.36
C MET A 21 36.39 -25.20 -7.36
N SER A 22 35.72 -25.30 -6.20
CA SER A 22 36.14 -24.94 -4.82
C SER A 22 36.54 -23.51 -4.46
N GLY A 23 35.91 -22.99 -3.39
CA GLY A 23 36.58 -22.09 -2.46
C GLY A 23 35.67 -21.17 -1.64
N CYS A 24 35.15 -21.65 -0.51
CA CYS A 24 34.80 -20.76 0.60
C CYS A 24 36.09 -20.27 1.26
N GLN A 25 36.32 -18.96 1.35
CA GLN A 25 37.16 -18.45 2.45
C GLN A 25 36.87 -16.99 2.79
N LYS A 26 36.57 -16.79 4.07
CA LYS A 26 36.58 -15.51 4.78
C LYS A 26 38.01 -14.97 4.79
N ASN A 27 38.20 -13.68 4.49
CA ASN A 27 39.36 -12.96 4.97
C ASN A 27 39.01 -11.51 5.36
N LYS A 28 39.05 -11.35 6.68
CA LYS A 28 39.23 -10.13 7.46
C LYS A 28 40.55 -9.47 7.04
N THR A 29 40.53 -8.17 6.79
CA THR A 29 41.73 -7.34 6.66
C THR A 29 41.69 -6.28 7.76
N GLU A 30 42.50 -6.50 8.79
CA GLU A 30 43.05 -5.45 9.65
C GLU A 30 44.11 -4.67 8.87
N ILE A 31 44.20 -3.34 9.08
CA ILE A 31 45.45 -2.59 8.95
C ILE A 31 45.51 -1.48 10.02
N MET A 32 46.57 -1.58 10.85
CA MET A 32 47.40 -0.56 11.58
C MET A 32 46.69 0.42 12.52
N LEU A 33 46.92 0.48 13.85
CA LEU A 33 48.11 0.34 14.72
C LEU A 33 49.16 1.46 14.56
N ASP A 34 48.94 2.54 15.33
CA ASP A 34 49.89 3.44 16.01
C ASP A 34 49.14 3.86 17.28
N GLY A 35 49.63 3.86 18.52
CA GLY A 35 50.94 3.64 19.12
C GLY A 35 50.87 4.33 20.49
N GLN A 36 51.26 3.62 21.57
CA GLN A 36 51.75 4.16 22.87
C GLN A 36 50.79 5.08 23.67
N ASP A 37 50.47 4.85 24.94
CA ASP A 37 51.37 4.63 26.07
C ASP A 37 50.68 3.94 27.26
N THR A 38 51.52 3.21 27.98
CA THR A 38 51.53 2.78 29.40
C THR A 38 50.60 3.56 30.36
N VAL A 39 49.97 2.97 31.37
CA VAL A 39 50.58 2.47 32.61
C VAL A 39 49.65 1.47 33.32
N SER A 40 50.28 0.41 33.84
CA SER A 40 49.79 -0.59 34.79
C SER A 40 49.91 -0.08 36.22
N GLU A 41 48.99 -0.47 37.12
CA GLU A 41 49.19 -0.91 38.53
C GLU A 41 47.78 -1.13 39.13
N SER A 42 47.37 -2.39 39.40
CA SER A 42 47.55 -3.16 40.66
C SER A 42 46.68 -2.57 41.79
N GLU A 43 45.88 -3.27 42.60
CA GLU A 43 45.98 -4.53 43.36
C GLU A 43 44.54 -4.91 43.80
N THR A 44 44.09 -6.18 43.79
CA THR A 44 43.97 -7.10 44.95
C THR A 44 43.32 -6.47 46.21
N GLN A 45 42.42 -7.08 46.99
CA GLN A 45 41.92 -8.43 47.18
C GLN A 45 40.79 -8.35 48.24
N ASP A 46 39.97 -9.40 48.28
CA ASP A 46 39.46 -10.07 49.50
C ASP A 46 38.33 -9.54 50.39
N ASP A 47 37.49 -10.54 50.67
CA ASP A 47 36.91 -10.93 51.96
C ASP A 47 35.49 -10.53 52.42
N THR A 48 34.56 -11.45 52.09
CA THR A 48 33.96 -12.42 53.03
C THR A 48 33.09 -11.92 54.22
N GLN A 49 31.76 -12.09 54.04
CA GLN A 49 30.82 -12.89 54.88
C GLN A 49 29.94 -12.28 55.99
N ALA A 50 28.75 -12.91 56.07
CA ALA A 50 27.73 -13.01 57.14
C ALA A 50 26.65 -11.91 57.11
N GLY A 51 25.34 -12.19 57.17
CA GLY A 51 24.57 -13.42 57.45
C GLY A 51 23.20 -13.00 58.02
N ASN A 52 22.24 -13.96 58.09
CA ASN A 52 20.83 -13.91 58.54
C ASN A 52 19.79 -13.51 57.46
N ASP A 53 18.72 -14.24 57.13
CA ASP A 53 17.80 -15.26 57.72
C ASP A 53 16.44 -14.69 58.18
N ALA A 54 15.38 -15.42 57.82
CA ALA A 54 13.93 -15.32 58.12
C ALA A 54 13.12 -14.18 57.45
N THR A 55 12.19 -14.40 56.50
CA THR A 55 10.89 -15.13 56.43
C THR A 55 9.71 -14.52 57.18
N GLU A 56 8.54 -14.58 56.50
CA GLU A 56 7.14 -14.37 56.95
C GLU A 56 6.63 -12.90 56.99
N ASP A 57 5.41 -12.51 56.59
CA ASP A 57 4.19 -13.13 56.05
C ASP A 57 3.12 -12.00 55.83
N MET A 58 2.09 -12.24 54.98
CA MET A 58 0.75 -11.58 54.91
C MET A 58 0.63 -10.05 54.70
N ALA A 59 -0.36 -9.45 54.02
CA ALA A 59 -1.51 -9.88 53.22
C ALA A 59 -2.12 -8.64 52.52
N GLU A 60 -2.73 -8.90 51.36
CA GLU A 60 -3.92 -8.32 50.70
C GLU A 60 -4.49 -6.93 51.12
N ALA A 61 -4.83 -6.06 50.14
CA ALA A 61 -6.18 -6.04 49.54
C ALA A 61 -6.51 -4.75 48.72
N LYS A 62 -7.10 -5.01 47.53
CA LYS A 62 -8.21 -4.30 46.82
C LYS A 62 -7.99 -2.94 46.13
N ILE A 63 -8.33 -2.96 44.82
CA ILE A 63 -9.34 -2.15 44.07
C ILE A 63 -9.32 -2.76 42.64
N SER A 64 -10.27 -3.61 42.19
CA SER A 64 -11.65 -3.34 41.72
C SER A 64 -11.69 -2.23 40.65
N ALA A 65 -12.26 -2.32 39.45
CA ALA A 65 -12.84 -3.37 38.65
C ALA A 65 -13.22 -2.66 37.34
N GLU A 66 -12.58 -2.96 36.20
CA GLU A 66 -13.01 -2.42 34.92
C GLU A 66 -13.29 -3.57 33.95
N ALA A 67 -14.58 -3.83 33.82
CA ALA A 67 -15.30 -4.47 32.72
C ALA A 67 -14.50 -5.30 31.71
N GLU A 68 -14.50 -6.61 31.92
CA GLU A 68 -14.39 -7.55 30.81
C GLU A 68 -15.67 -7.46 29.98
N LEU A 69 -15.65 -6.62 28.94
CA LEU A 69 -16.55 -6.75 27.82
C LEU A 69 -16.20 -8.06 27.12
N SER A 70 -17.04 -9.06 27.37
CA SER A 70 -17.11 -10.31 26.60
C SER A 70 -17.36 -9.96 25.13
N GLU A 71 -16.30 -9.79 24.35
CA GLU A 71 -16.36 -9.82 22.90
C GLU A 71 -16.72 -11.26 22.50
N MET A 72 -18.03 -11.49 22.28
CA MET A 72 -18.46 -12.68 21.58
C MET A 72 -17.80 -12.69 20.20
N PRO A 73 -17.21 -13.80 19.74
CA PRO A 73 -16.62 -13.85 18.41
C PRO A 73 -17.71 -13.54 17.39
N VAL A 74 -17.58 -12.42 16.68
CA VAL A 74 -18.42 -12.15 15.51
C VAL A 74 -17.90 -13.08 14.43
N GLU A 75 -18.64 -14.15 14.18
CA GLU A 75 -18.42 -15.04 13.04
C GLU A 75 -18.78 -14.25 11.77
N THR A 76 -17.80 -13.52 11.23
CA THR A 76 -17.94 -12.81 9.96
C THR A 76 -17.97 -13.85 8.85
N GLU A 77 -19.15 -14.08 8.26
CA GLU A 77 -19.25 -14.89 7.04
C GLU A 77 -18.42 -14.22 5.93
N PRO A 78 -17.67 -15.00 5.12
CA PRO A 78 -16.83 -14.42 4.07
C PRO A 78 -17.71 -13.71 3.05
N GLU A 79 -17.55 -12.40 2.93
CA GLU A 79 -18.21 -11.62 1.89
C GLU A 79 -17.53 -11.90 0.55
N MET A 80 -18.26 -12.51 -0.39
CA MET A 80 -17.77 -12.76 -1.74
C MET A 80 -17.91 -11.48 -2.57
N ILE A 81 -16.90 -11.19 -3.38
CA ILE A 81 -16.82 -10.01 -4.24
C ILE A 81 -16.57 -10.40 -5.70
N PHE A 82 -16.96 -9.54 -6.63
CA PHE A 82 -16.72 -9.72 -8.07
C PHE A 82 -15.70 -8.70 -8.58
N VAL A 83 -14.68 -9.20 -9.29
CA VAL A 83 -13.57 -8.40 -9.81
C VAL A 83 -13.41 -8.67 -11.31
N ASP A 84 -13.37 -7.62 -12.13
CA ASP A 84 -13.09 -7.72 -13.57
C ASP A 84 -11.58 -7.74 -13.82
N VAL A 85 -11.06 -8.79 -14.44
CA VAL A 85 -9.63 -8.92 -14.78
C VAL A 85 -9.48 -8.91 -16.30
N CYS A 86 -8.69 -7.96 -16.81
CA CYS A 86 -8.50 -7.73 -18.23
C CYS A 86 -7.05 -7.38 -18.59
N GLY A 87 -6.75 -7.26 -19.89
CA GLY A 87 -5.39 -7.03 -20.40
C GLY A 87 -4.62 -8.33 -20.63
N ALA A 88 -3.32 -8.33 -20.34
CA ALA A 88 -2.37 -9.42 -20.61
C ALA A 88 -2.48 -10.58 -19.60
N VAL A 89 -3.66 -11.18 -19.49
CA VAL A 89 -3.96 -12.38 -18.68
C VAL A 89 -4.51 -13.51 -19.56
N MET A 90 -4.37 -14.77 -19.12
CA MET A 90 -4.75 -15.92 -19.93
C MET A 90 -6.24 -15.97 -20.26
N ASN A 91 -7.10 -15.68 -19.28
CA ASN A 91 -8.55 -15.66 -19.45
C ASN A 91 -9.09 -14.34 -18.88
N PRO A 92 -9.29 -13.30 -19.70
CA PRO A 92 -9.98 -12.09 -19.25
C PRO A 92 -11.43 -12.38 -18.88
N GLY A 93 -11.94 -11.72 -17.84
CA GLY A 93 -13.33 -11.86 -17.39
C GLY A 93 -13.55 -11.44 -15.94
N VAL A 94 -14.78 -11.63 -15.46
CA VAL A 94 -15.17 -11.33 -14.08
C VAL A 94 -15.01 -12.58 -13.21
N TYR A 95 -14.38 -12.42 -12.05
CA TYR A 95 -14.06 -13.49 -11.12
C TYR A 95 -14.68 -13.24 -9.75
N GLU A 96 -15.20 -14.30 -9.14
CA GLU A 96 -15.70 -14.32 -7.78
C GLU A 96 -14.57 -14.66 -6.81
N LEU A 97 -14.32 -13.81 -5.81
CA LEU A 97 -13.21 -13.91 -4.87
C LEU A 97 -13.69 -13.64 -3.44
N ASP A 98 -12.91 -14.06 -2.46
CA ASP A 98 -13.13 -13.67 -1.06
C ASP A 98 -12.84 -12.16 -0.89
N GLY A 99 -13.63 -11.45 -0.08
CA GLY A 99 -13.49 -10.01 0.15
C GLY A 99 -12.17 -9.57 0.78
N SER A 100 -11.40 -10.50 1.37
CA SER A 100 -10.03 -10.26 1.86
C SER A 100 -8.94 -10.53 0.81
N SER A 101 -9.33 -10.87 -0.42
CA SER A 101 -8.40 -11.23 -1.49
C SER A 101 -7.53 -10.05 -1.93
N ARG A 102 -6.45 -10.38 -2.63
CA ARG A 102 -5.49 -9.45 -3.25
C ARG A 102 -5.41 -9.68 -4.75
N VAL A 103 -4.85 -8.69 -5.44
CA VAL A 103 -4.72 -8.66 -6.91
C VAL A 103 -4.09 -9.93 -7.47
N PHE A 104 -3.07 -10.51 -6.82
CA PHE A 104 -2.45 -11.75 -7.30
C PHE A 104 -3.44 -12.92 -7.40
N GLN A 105 -4.39 -13.03 -6.47
CA GLN A 105 -5.39 -14.11 -6.45
C GLN A 105 -6.40 -13.94 -7.58
N ALA A 106 -6.77 -12.70 -7.90
CA ALA A 106 -7.61 -12.41 -9.07
C ALA A 106 -6.91 -12.80 -10.38
N ILE A 107 -5.61 -12.52 -10.49
CA ILE A 107 -4.82 -12.87 -11.67
C ILE A 107 -4.62 -14.38 -11.78
N GLU A 108 -4.39 -15.08 -10.66
CA GLU A 108 -4.35 -16.54 -10.61
C GLU A 108 -5.69 -17.16 -11.06
N ALA A 109 -6.82 -16.60 -10.62
CA ALA A 109 -8.15 -17.01 -11.06
C ALA A 109 -8.34 -16.81 -12.57
N ALA A 110 -7.73 -15.75 -13.14
CA ALA A 110 -7.67 -15.51 -14.59
C ALA A 110 -6.73 -16.46 -15.35
N GLY A 111 -6.09 -17.42 -14.67
CA GLY A 111 -5.12 -18.35 -15.24
C GLY A 111 -3.69 -17.83 -15.26
N GLY A 112 -3.43 -16.67 -14.67
CA GLY A 112 -2.12 -16.05 -14.62
C GLY A 112 -1.84 -15.08 -15.77
N PHE A 113 -0.61 -14.59 -15.79
CA PHE A 113 -0.11 -13.64 -16.77
C PHE A 113 0.16 -14.28 -18.14
N LEU A 114 -0.06 -13.53 -19.21
CA LEU A 114 0.51 -13.86 -20.53
C LEU A 114 2.03 -13.55 -20.56
N PRO A 115 2.81 -14.18 -21.47
CA PRO A 115 4.25 -13.95 -21.58
C PRO A 115 4.65 -12.49 -21.84
N GLU A 116 3.81 -11.75 -22.54
CA GLU A 116 3.98 -10.33 -22.85
C GLU A 116 3.58 -9.39 -21.71
N ALA A 117 3.01 -9.91 -20.61
CA ALA A 117 2.52 -9.10 -19.51
C ALA A 117 3.67 -8.45 -18.72
N ALA A 118 3.51 -7.16 -18.40
CA ALA A 118 4.36 -6.46 -17.46
C ALA A 118 3.93 -6.75 -16.02
N ALA A 119 4.20 -7.97 -15.52
CA ALA A 119 3.80 -8.38 -14.17
C ALA A 119 4.35 -7.47 -13.06
N SER A 120 5.49 -6.80 -13.29
CA SER A 120 6.09 -5.84 -12.37
C SER A 120 5.38 -4.49 -12.33
N ALA A 121 4.56 -4.17 -13.34
CA ALA A 121 3.77 -2.94 -13.38
C ALA A 121 2.48 -3.04 -12.56
N VAL A 122 2.10 -4.24 -12.13
CA VAL A 122 0.89 -4.50 -11.34
C VAL A 122 1.24 -4.63 -9.86
N ASN A 123 0.54 -3.89 -9.00
CA ASN A 123 0.63 -4.07 -7.55
C ASN A 123 -0.12 -5.33 -7.11
N GLN A 124 0.51 -6.49 -7.26
CA GLN A 124 -0.05 -7.80 -6.92
C GLN A 124 -0.45 -7.94 -5.44
N ALA A 125 0.17 -7.16 -4.56
CA ALA A 125 -0.11 -7.18 -3.13
C ALA A 125 -1.31 -6.30 -2.73
N GLN A 126 -1.87 -5.51 -3.64
CA GLN A 126 -3.01 -4.65 -3.33
C GLN A 126 -4.25 -5.50 -2.97
N PRO A 127 -5.01 -5.16 -1.91
CA PRO A 127 -6.35 -5.71 -1.70
C PRO A 127 -7.25 -5.46 -2.91
N VAL A 128 -8.24 -6.33 -3.09
CA VAL A 128 -9.29 -6.14 -4.09
C VAL A 128 -10.60 -5.74 -3.42
N SER A 129 -11.43 -4.99 -4.15
CA SER A 129 -12.76 -4.57 -3.70
C SER A 129 -13.83 -5.00 -4.69
N ASP A 130 -15.07 -5.11 -4.24
CA ASP A 130 -16.19 -5.46 -5.11
C ASP A 130 -16.36 -4.43 -6.24
N GLY A 131 -16.60 -4.94 -7.45
CA GLY A 131 -16.70 -4.14 -8.67
C GLY A 131 -15.39 -3.57 -9.19
N GLN A 132 -14.24 -3.90 -8.58
CA GLN A 132 -12.94 -3.41 -9.05
C GLN A 132 -12.57 -4.01 -10.42
N GLN A 133 -11.96 -3.19 -11.27
CA GLN A 133 -11.30 -3.64 -12.50
C GLN A 133 -9.78 -3.69 -12.31
N ILE A 134 -9.17 -4.80 -12.70
CA ILE A 134 -7.73 -5.03 -12.71
C ILE A 134 -7.31 -5.19 -14.17
N TYR A 135 -6.61 -4.19 -14.70
CA TYR A 135 -5.97 -4.32 -16.00
C TYR A 135 -4.49 -4.67 -15.83
N VAL A 136 -4.06 -5.66 -16.60
CA VAL A 136 -2.67 -6.09 -16.68
C VAL A 136 -2.07 -5.56 -17.98
N PRO A 137 -1.13 -4.60 -17.94
CA PRO A 137 -0.48 -4.09 -19.14
C PRO A 137 0.51 -5.11 -19.72
N THR A 138 0.80 -4.96 -21.01
CA THR A 138 1.94 -5.59 -21.67
C THR A 138 3.24 -4.84 -21.35
N GLN A 139 4.38 -5.47 -21.63
CA GLN A 139 5.70 -4.88 -21.48
C GLN A 139 5.87 -3.60 -22.31
N GLU A 140 5.33 -3.58 -23.54
CA GLU A 140 5.36 -2.42 -24.43
C GLU A 140 4.56 -1.25 -23.84
N GLU A 141 3.32 -1.49 -23.38
CA GLU A 141 2.49 -0.46 -22.75
C GLU A 141 3.12 0.12 -21.48
N ALA A 142 3.77 -0.72 -20.68
CA ALA A 142 4.46 -0.29 -19.47
C ALA A 142 5.69 0.59 -19.77
N GLU A 143 6.41 0.32 -20.85
CA GLU A 143 7.58 1.09 -21.28
C GLU A 143 7.20 2.42 -21.94
N GLU A 144 6.09 2.45 -22.68
CA GLU A 144 5.58 3.67 -23.32
C GLU A 144 4.89 4.63 -22.33
N GLY A 145 4.71 4.21 -21.07
CA GLY A 145 3.96 4.97 -20.06
C GLY A 145 2.48 5.13 -20.43
N ALA A 146 2.01 4.39 -21.44
CA ALA A 146 0.65 4.37 -21.92
C ALA A 146 -0.15 3.33 -21.14
N LEU A 147 -0.21 3.49 -19.82
CA LEU A 147 -1.16 2.72 -19.02
C LEU A 147 -2.56 3.28 -19.32
N PRO A 148 -3.55 2.45 -19.68
CA PRO A 148 -4.94 2.92 -19.74
C PRO A 148 -5.29 3.52 -18.37
N ALA A 149 -5.96 4.67 -18.38
CA ALA A 149 -6.30 5.47 -17.20
C ALA A 149 -7.25 4.78 -16.19
N ALA A 150 -7.36 3.46 -16.22
CA ALA A 150 -8.22 2.62 -15.39
C ALA A 150 -7.46 1.76 -14.37
N ILE A 151 -6.14 1.93 -14.20
CA ILE A 151 -5.35 1.17 -13.22
C ILE A 151 -4.82 2.09 -12.13
N GLN A 152 -5.76 2.69 -11.43
CA GLN A 152 -5.64 2.85 -10.00
C GLN A 152 -6.97 2.34 -9.45
N PRO A 153 -7.00 1.58 -8.34
CA PRO A 153 -8.24 1.53 -7.58
C PRO A 153 -8.71 2.98 -7.47
N ALA A 154 -9.98 3.22 -7.77
CA ALA A 154 -10.60 4.45 -7.31
C ALA A 154 -10.25 4.51 -5.83
N ASP A 155 -9.35 5.43 -5.47
CA ASP A 155 -9.29 5.93 -4.12
C ASP A 155 -10.77 6.18 -3.77
N PRO A 156 -11.32 5.69 -2.65
CA PRO A 156 -12.62 6.16 -2.20
C PRO A 156 -12.66 7.71 -2.07
N GLY A 157 -11.53 8.40 -2.23
CA GLY A 157 -11.37 9.83 -2.49
C GLY A 157 -11.47 10.34 -3.96
N SER A 158 -11.42 9.52 -5.01
CA SER A 158 -11.37 9.98 -6.41
C SER A 158 -12.73 9.95 -7.14
N GLU A 159 -13.82 10.34 -6.46
CA GLU A 159 -14.99 10.87 -7.18
C GLU A 159 -14.70 12.32 -7.57
N THR A 160 -13.85 12.53 -8.58
CA THR A 160 -13.46 13.89 -8.98
C THR A 160 -14.51 14.59 -9.81
N THR A 161 -15.44 13.90 -10.45
CA THR A 161 -16.58 14.54 -11.10
C THR A 161 -17.72 13.55 -11.35
N ASP A 162 -18.93 13.81 -10.85
CA ASP A 162 -20.14 13.10 -11.27
C ASP A 162 -20.29 13.19 -12.80
N ALA A 163 -21.05 12.29 -13.44
CA ALA A 163 -21.44 12.44 -14.86
C ALA A 163 -22.13 13.80 -15.20
N ASN A 164 -22.46 14.60 -14.18
CA ASN A 164 -23.04 15.93 -14.26
C ASN A 164 -22.04 17.10 -14.07
N GLY A 165 -20.73 16.86 -13.90
CA GLY A 165 -19.78 17.96 -13.71
C GLY A 165 -19.68 18.49 -12.27
N VAL A 166 -20.18 17.73 -11.28
CA VAL A 166 -20.22 18.13 -9.86
C VAL A 166 -19.02 17.57 -9.12
N VAL A 167 -18.44 18.32 -8.19
CA VAL A 167 -17.22 17.96 -7.44
C VAL A 167 -17.59 17.67 -6.00
N ASN A 168 -17.26 16.48 -5.48
CA ASN A 168 -17.46 16.18 -4.07
C ASN A 168 -16.40 16.88 -3.21
N ILE A 169 -16.82 17.79 -2.33
CA ILE A 169 -15.91 18.61 -1.51
C ILE A 169 -15.29 17.88 -0.34
N ASN A 170 -15.62 16.61 -0.08
CA ASN A 170 -14.99 15.78 0.94
C ASN A 170 -13.88 14.90 0.38
N THR A 171 -14.03 14.46 -0.87
CA THR A 171 -13.15 13.47 -1.50
C THR A 171 -12.23 14.11 -2.55
N ALA A 172 -12.71 15.11 -3.28
CA ALA A 172 -11.98 15.69 -4.41
C ALA A 172 -10.55 16.12 -4.08
N ASP A 173 -9.63 15.78 -4.98
CA ASP A 173 -8.23 16.21 -4.93
C ASP A 173 -8.05 17.70 -5.28
N ALA A 174 -6.81 18.20 -5.14
CA ALA A 174 -6.49 19.59 -5.44
C ALA A 174 -6.80 19.98 -6.90
N SER A 175 -6.62 19.06 -7.85
CA SER A 175 -6.85 19.32 -9.27
C SER A 175 -8.33 19.45 -9.60
N ALA A 176 -9.16 18.57 -9.03
CA ALA A 176 -10.61 18.61 -9.15
C ALA A 176 -11.20 19.85 -8.49
N LEU A 177 -10.72 20.23 -7.31
CA LEU A 177 -11.13 21.48 -6.65
C LEU A 177 -10.81 22.72 -7.50
N LYS A 178 -9.66 22.74 -8.18
CA LYS A 178 -9.25 23.84 -9.09
C LYS A 178 -10.09 23.95 -10.37
N SER A 179 -10.88 22.93 -10.70
CA SER A 179 -11.83 23.01 -11.82
C SER A 179 -13.01 23.95 -11.54
N LEU A 180 -13.25 24.26 -10.25
CA LEU A 180 -14.34 25.11 -9.79
C LEU A 180 -14.03 26.59 -10.05
N SER A 181 -15.05 27.34 -10.47
CA SER A 181 -14.90 28.76 -10.79
C SER A 181 -14.48 29.56 -9.56
N GLY A 182 -13.32 30.22 -9.64
CA GLY A 182 -12.80 31.03 -8.55
C GLY A 182 -12.05 30.25 -7.46
N ILE A 183 -11.78 28.95 -7.66
CA ILE A 183 -10.89 28.14 -6.82
C ILE A 183 -9.55 27.97 -7.55
N GLY A 184 -8.49 28.57 -7.02
CA GLY A 184 -7.11 28.36 -7.45
C GLY A 184 -6.31 27.60 -6.40
N ASP A 185 -5.00 27.41 -6.62
CA ASP A 185 -4.12 26.61 -5.76
C ASP A 185 -4.24 26.93 -4.27
N ALA A 186 -4.25 28.23 -3.91
CA ALA A 186 -4.34 28.65 -2.52
C ALA A 186 -5.67 28.25 -1.85
N LYS A 187 -6.79 28.32 -2.58
CA LYS A 187 -8.11 27.94 -2.04
C LYS A 187 -8.31 26.44 -2.03
N ALA A 188 -7.83 25.74 -3.05
CA ALA A 188 -7.85 24.28 -3.08
C ALA A 188 -7.06 23.70 -1.90
N GLN A 189 -5.87 24.23 -1.63
CA GLN A 189 -5.09 23.83 -0.47
C GLN A 189 -5.81 24.15 0.85
N ALA A 190 -6.43 25.33 0.96
CA ALA A 190 -7.19 25.69 2.15
C ALA A 190 -8.37 24.74 2.42
N ILE A 191 -9.04 24.24 1.37
CA ILE A 191 -10.10 23.22 1.50
C ILE A 191 -9.51 21.92 2.04
N LEU A 192 -8.39 21.45 1.49
CA LEU A 192 -7.75 20.22 1.94
C LEU A 192 -7.29 20.32 3.40
N THR A 193 -6.62 21.42 3.77
CA THR A 193 -6.23 21.68 5.16
C THR A 193 -7.44 21.76 6.09
N TYR A 194 -8.54 22.38 5.65
CA TYR A 194 -9.76 22.42 6.45
C TYR A 194 -10.29 21.00 6.74
N ARG A 195 -10.28 20.09 5.76
CA ARG A 195 -10.68 18.68 5.97
C ARG A 195 -9.82 17.97 6.99
N GLU A 196 -8.50 18.21 6.95
CA GLU A 196 -7.55 17.61 7.88
C GLU A 196 -7.76 18.11 9.32
N GLU A 197 -8.08 19.40 9.50
CA GLU A 197 -8.20 20.02 10.82
C GLU A 197 -9.61 19.89 11.43
N HIS A 198 -10.66 19.97 10.61
CA HIS A 198 -12.05 20.07 11.06
C HIS A 198 -12.89 18.83 10.71
N GLY A 199 -12.33 17.91 9.92
CA GLY A 199 -13.05 16.75 9.39
C GLY A 199 -13.85 17.07 8.13
N PHE A 200 -14.73 16.13 7.75
CA PHE A 200 -15.54 16.26 6.55
C PHE A 200 -16.61 17.36 6.68
N PHE A 201 -16.89 18.02 5.56
CA PHE A 201 -18.01 18.94 5.44
C PHE A 201 -19.33 18.17 5.56
N SER A 202 -20.25 18.66 6.39
CA SER A 202 -21.60 18.10 6.54
C SER A 202 -22.61 18.74 5.58
N SER A 203 -22.29 19.91 5.04
CA SER A 203 -23.12 20.66 4.10
C SER A 203 -22.26 21.46 3.12
N ILE A 204 -22.81 21.82 1.95
CA ILE A 204 -22.06 22.61 0.95
C ILE A 204 -21.75 24.02 1.46
N GLU A 205 -22.57 24.56 2.36
CA GLU A 205 -22.42 25.90 2.94
C GLU A 205 -21.20 26.01 3.86
N GLU A 206 -20.78 24.90 4.50
CA GLU A 206 -19.61 24.87 5.38
C GLU A 206 -18.31 25.21 4.65
N ILE A 207 -18.28 25.10 3.31
CA ILE A 207 -17.13 25.55 2.52
C ILE A 207 -16.81 27.04 2.71
N MET A 208 -17.77 27.85 3.16
CA MET A 208 -17.57 29.27 3.49
C MET A 208 -16.76 29.49 4.79
N GLN A 209 -16.56 28.45 5.60
CA GLN A 209 -15.67 28.49 6.77
C GLN A 209 -14.19 28.43 6.35
N VAL A 210 -13.91 27.95 5.13
CA VAL A 210 -12.56 27.86 4.59
C VAL A 210 -11.99 29.27 4.34
N PRO A 211 -10.76 29.56 4.79
CA PRO A 211 -10.10 30.84 4.53
C PRO A 211 -10.06 31.18 3.04
N GLY A 212 -10.52 32.38 2.68
CA GLY A 212 -10.54 32.86 1.29
C GLY A 212 -11.74 32.41 0.46
N ILE A 213 -12.65 31.61 1.01
CA ILE A 213 -13.95 31.30 0.41
C ILE A 213 -15.01 32.12 1.12
N LYS A 214 -15.74 32.92 0.36
CA LYS A 214 -16.80 33.82 0.83
C LYS A 214 -18.01 33.67 -0.08
N GLU A 215 -19.11 34.35 0.24
CA GLU A 215 -20.38 34.31 -0.48
C GLU A 215 -20.23 34.39 -2.00
N SER A 216 -19.36 35.29 -2.49
CA SER A 216 -19.10 35.46 -3.92
C SER A 216 -18.51 34.21 -4.59
N THR A 217 -17.56 33.53 -3.93
CA THR A 217 -16.99 32.28 -4.44
C THR A 217 -17.99 31.13 -4.28
N PHE A 218 -18.67 31.03 -3.14
CA PHE A 218 -19.69 30.01 -2.89
C PHE A 218 -20.81 30.04 -3.93
N SER A 219 -21.39 31.22 -4.18
CA SER A 219 -22.44 31.41 -5.19
C SER A 219 -22.01 30.99 -6.60
N ALA A 220 -20.72 31.06 -6.93
CA ALA A 220 -20.19 30.66 -8.23
C ALA A 220 -19.98 29.14 -8.37
N ILE A 221 -19.90 28.41 -7.25
CA ILE A 221 -19.56 26.98 -7.24
C ILE A 221 -20.67 26.09 -6.66
N LYS A 222 -21.67 26.64 -5.95
CA LYS A 222 -22.71 25.89 -5.24
C LYS A 222 -23.44 24.84 -6.09
N ASP A 223 -23.62 25.11 -7.38
CA ASP A 223 -24.31 24.19 -8.32
C ASP A 223 -23.37 23.13 -8.91
N LYS A 224 -22.06 23.22 -8.59
CA LYS A 224 -20.98 22.34 -9.06
C LYS A 224 -20.28 21.62 -7.92
N ILE A 225 -20.79 21.72 -6.69
CA ILE A 225 -20.24 21.04 -5.53
C ILE A 225 -21.30 20.19 -4.85
N ALA A 226 -20.87 19.08 -4.26
CA ALA A 226 -21.71 18.23 -3.44
C ALA A 226 -20.96 17.76 -2.20
N VAL A 227 -21.73 17.38 -1.19
CA VAL A 227 -21.27 16.63 -0.02
C VAL A 227 -21.88 15.23 -0.14
N LYS A 228 -21.04 14.20 -0.25
CA LYS A 228 -21.44 12.79 -0.19
C LYS A 228 -20.58 12.08 0.86
#